data_AF-A0A350QYA6-F1
#
_entry.id   AF-A0A350QYA6-F1
#
_cell.length_a   1.000
_cell.length_b   1.000
_cell.length_c   1.000
_cell.angle_alpha   90.00
_cell.angle_beta   90.00
_cell.angle_gamma   90.00
#
_symmetry.space_group_name_H-M   'P 1'
#
loop_
_entity.id
_entity.type
_entity.pdbx_description
1 polymer ?
#
loop_
_entity_poly.entity_id
_entity_poly.type
_entity_poly.pdbx_seq_one_letter_code
_entity_poly.pdbx_strand_id
1 'polypeptide(L)'
;MPKEKTEEEAKAWLGLTRRRRYKIYAWGSLCLAVGAVIVMILYLRPWRWHTYTDDIKIKQVARDVDPGYVLWEEAESLGESNVSEGFINQTVISSDGARMVYVGRNQDGNDDDLFLRLWDGTKWRQPKPMRALNSKFDETSPTLSGDGNLLLFCSNRPGGQGGQDIWVSKWDGVEYAWPLPLSSSVNTPFDEIDPAITPDSTKLFFSSNRPHPATDISEKKAMEASVAAQLENVDDRKVDFDLFSADVASNELLGLFSERQQSILYSLREGALGDVRVMTKLGGTEQSEKAVDKALAYLVSIQEEDGRWDIQKTGGGGGHDMAATGFSLLAFYGRGERHDLPCKYKDNVGRGLRWLIEQQLPNGDLRGKKGNMYDHGIAALAMVEAYGVTKDKNLRSPAQRAIDFIEEAQHEEGGWRYKPKEKGDLSVSGWMIMALASGEMSGIPIPTKTRAGVRRFLKEISGGKDGGSYGYTDSPGGGKGSNAMNAVGFFCSQLMGASSNAARAFESSMILDKSGFDLGDIYYAYYGTLAAYQHQGPAWRKWLGKMQESFVKAQETDGSWTLKGPHTNQMGKGIMTALVTLCMEAHYRYTPL
;
A
#
# COMPACT_ATOMS: atom_id res chain seq x y z
N MET A 1 -24.58 -58.58 95.40
CA MET A 1 -25.84 -58.28 94.69
C MET A 1 -25.96 -56.78 94.51
N PRO A 2 -26.45 -56.28 93.37
CA PRO A 2 -25.62 -55.99 92.20
C PRO A 2 -25.83 -54.56 91.67
N LYS A 3 -24.96 -54.12 90.74
CA LYS A 3 -25.40 -53.46 89.49
C LYS A 3 -24.23 -53.45 88.51
N GLU A 4 -24.32 -54.33 87.52
CA GLU A 4 -23.61 -54.20 86.26
C GLU A 4 -23.85 -52.79 85.70
N LYS A 5 -22.77 -52.06 85.44
CA LYS A 5 -22.80 -50.93 84.50
C LYS A 5 -22.24 -51.44 83.18
N THR A 6 -23.10 -51.36 82.18
CA THR A 6 -22.90 -51.79 80.80
C THR A 6 -21.61 -51.24 80.19
N GLU A 7 -20.96 -52.07 79.38
CA GLU A 7 -19.70 -51.87 78.64
C GLU A 7 -19.61 -50.58 77.79
N GLU A 8 -20.70 -49.81 77.64
CA GLU A 8 -20.71 -48.55 76.90
C GLU A 8 -20.13 -47.35 77.68
N GLU A 9 -20.11 -47.37 79.03
CA GLU A 9 -19.58 -46.26 79.83
C GLU A 9 -18.03 -46.28 79.95
N ALA A 10 -17.36 -47.37 79.58
CA ALA A 10 -15.93 -47.59 79.83
C ALA A 10 -14.96 -46.91 78.84
N LYS A 11 -15.45 -46.11 77.88
CA LYS A 11 -14.58 -45.36 76.94
C LYS A 11 -14.99 -43.90 76.79
N ALA A 12 -15.31 -43.23 77.88
CA ALA A 12 -15.35 -41.77 77.95
C ALA A 12 -13.96 -41.23 78.34
N TRP A 13 -13.19 -40.73 77.38
CA TRP A 13 -11.99 -39.95 77.65
C TRP A 13 -12.42 -38.48 77.72
N LEU A 14 -12.10 -37.78 78.82
CA LEU A 14 -12.56 -36.42 79.12
C LEU A 14 -14.09 -36.22 79.11
N GLY A 15 -14.87 -37.22 79.56
CA GLY A 15 -16.33 -37.09 79.68
C GLY A 15 -17.12 -37.08 78.36
N LEU A 16 -16.46 -37.31 77.21
CA LEU A 16 -17.09 -37.31 75.89
C LEU A 16 -17.22 -38.72 75.31
N THR A 17 -18.44 -39.07 74.88
CA THR A 17 -18.70 -40.33 74.18
C THR A 17 -17.91 -40.40 72.87
N ARG A 18 -17.55 -41.61 72.44
CA ARG A 18 -16.78 -41.85 71.20
C ARG A 18 -17.40 -41.15 69.97
N ARG A 19 -18.74 -41.15 69.88
CA ARG A 19 -19.50 -40.50 68.81
C ARG A 19 -19.39 -38.97 68.84
N ARG A 20 -19.36 -38.35 70.03
CA ARG A 20 -19.15 -36.89 70.17
C ARG A 20 -17.72 -36.50 69.83
N ARG A 21 -16.73 -37.28 70.25
CA ARG A 21 -15.31 -37.04 69.89
C ARG A 21 -15.09 -37.12 68.39
N TYR A 22 -15.67 -38.12 67.71
CA TYR A 22 -15.58 -38.24 66.26
C TYR A 22 -16.21 -37.05 65.54
N LYS A 23 -17.34 -36.52 66.02
CA LYS A 23 -17.93 -35.29 65.47
C LYS A 23 -17.03 -34.08 65.68
N ILE A 24 -16.43 -33.92 66.86
CA ILE A 24 -15.51 -32.80 67.14
C ILE A 24 -14.27 -32.88 66.23
N TYR A 25 -13.68 -34.06 66.07
CA TYR A 25 -12.55 -34.25 65.15
C TYR A 25 -12.98 -34.03 63.69
N ALA A 26 -14.12 -34.56 63.26
CA ALA A 26 -14.61 -34.36 61.89
C ALA A 26 -14.88 -32.89 61.58
N TRP A 27 -15.53 -32.14 62.48
CA TRP A 27 -15.77 -30.71 62.31
C TRP A 27 -14.48 -29.90 62.43
N GLY A 28 -13.58 -30.25 63.35
CA GLY A 28 -12.26 -29.61 63.47
C GLY A 28 -11.40 -29.81 62.22
N SER A 29 -11.35 -31.02 61.68
CA SER A 29 -10.67 -31.34 60.42
C SER A 29 -11.32 -30.63 59.23
N LEU A 30 -12.66 -30.53 59.19
CA LEU A 30 -13.35 -29.80 58.14
C LEU A 30 -13.05 -28.29 58.20
N CYS A 31 -13.07 -27.69 59.39
CA CYS A 31 -12.71 -26.29 59.57
C CYS A 31 -11.25 -26.02 59.18
N LEU A 32 -10.32 -26.91 59.53
CA LEU A 32 -8.92 -26.83 59.10
C LEU A 32 -8.78 -26.95 57.58
N ALA A 33 -9.48 -27.89 56.95
CA ALA A 33 -9.44 -28.08 55.50
C ALA A 33 -10.04 -26.88 54.75
N VAL A 34 -11.19 -26.36 55.20
CA VAL A 34 -11.82 -25.17 54.61
C VAL A 34 -10.93 -23.94 54.83
N GLY A 35 -10.34 -23.77 56.01
CA GLY A 35 -9.38 -22.70 56.27
C GLY A 35 -8.16 -22.77 55.35
N ALA A 36 -7.60 -23.96 55.15
CA ALA A 36 -6.47 -24.17 54.23
C ALA A 36 -6.83 -23.87 52.78
N VAL A 37 -8.04 -24.25 52.32
CA VAL A 37 -8.53 -23.93 50.97
C VAL A 37 -8.76 -22.43 50.80
N ILE A 38 -9.32 -21.74 51.80
CA ILE A 38 -9.49 -20.28 51.76
C ILE A 38 -8.13 -19.58 51.69
N VAL A 39 -7.16 -19.99 52.53
CA VAL A 39 -5.80 -19.45 52.49
C VAL A 39 -5.16 -19.73 51.14
N MET A 40 -5.29 -20.94 50.61
CA MET A 40 -4.78 -21.31 49.28
C MET A 40 -5.41 -20.44 48.17
N ILE A 41 -6.72 -20.23 48.17
CA ILE A 41 -7.42 -19.38 47.19
C ILE A 41 -7.02 -17.91 47.32
N LEU A 42 -6.73 -17.42 48.53
CA LEU A 42 -6.28 -16.04 48.75
C LEU A 42 -4.79 -15.84 48.46
N TYR A 43 -3.99 -16.89 48.64
CA TYR A 43 -2.54 -16.87 48.48
C TYR A 43 -2.11 -17.16 47.05
N LEU A 44 -2.74 -18.12 46.35
CA LEU A 44 -2.41 -18.50 44.97
C LEU A 44 -3.07 -17.64 43.89
N ARG A 45 -3.59 -16.45 44.23
CA ARG A 45 -4.16 -15.54 43.22
C ARG A 45 -3.05 -15.10 42.25
N PRO A 46 -3.16 -15.37 40.94
CA PRO A 46 -2.07 -15.15 39.99
C PRO A 46 -1.50 -13.72 40.05
N TRP A 47 -2.36 -12.71 40.15
CA TRP A 47 -1.97 -11.30 40.17
C TRP A 47 -1.13 -10.86 41.38
N ARG A 48 -1.11 -11.63 42.50
CA ARG A 48 -0.24 -11.32 43.66
C ARG A 48 1.23 -11.65 43.45
N TRP A 49 1.53 -12.52 42.48
CA TRP A 49 2.89 -13.02 42.22
C TRP A 49 3.49 -12.49 40.93
N HIS A 50 2.77 -11.62 40.22
CA HIS A 50 3.34 -10.91 39.08
C HIS A 50 4.44 -9.98 39.59
N THR A 51 5.54 -9.89 38.84
CA THR A 51 6.64 -9.00 39.18
C THR A 51 6.54 -7.78 38.27
N TYR A 52 6.40 -6.59 38.85
CA TYR A 52 6.57 -5.35 38.12
C TYR A 52 8.06 -5.13 37.93
N THR A 53 8.49 -5.06 36.68
CA THR A 53 9.90 -4.82 36.36
C THR A 53 10.04 -4.00 35.09
N ASP A 54 11.03 -3.11 35.07
CA ASP A 54 11.46 -2.36 33.89
C ASP A 54 12.78 -2.93 33.32
N ASP A 55 13.22 -4.10 33.82
CA ASP A 55 14.48 -4.80 33.54
C ASP A 55 15.78 -3.98 33.78
N ILE A 56 15.68 -2.75 34.28
CA ILE A 56 16.83 -1.82 34.43
C ILE A 56 17.03 -1.43 35.89
N LYS A 57 15.97 -1.16 36.66
CA LYS A 57 16.05 -0.68 38.06
C LYS A 57 14.98 -1.23 38.99
N ILE A 58 13.80 -1.59 38.49
CA ILE A 58 12.65 -1.99 39.30
C ILE A 58 12.44 -3.48 39.12
N LYS A 59 12.34 -4.21 40.24
CA LYS A 59 11.89 -5.61 40.28
C LYS A 59 11.17 -5.86 41.59
N GLN A 60 9.85 -5.72 41.59
CA GLN A 60 9.02 -5.83 42.80
C GLN A 60 7.85 -6.77 42.58
N VAL A 61 7.55 -7.61 43.57
CA VAL A 61 6.39 -8.51 43.51
C VAL A 61 5.14 -7.70 43.82
N ALA A 62 4.09 -7.84 43.01
CA ALA A 62 2.89 -7.01 43.06
C ALA A 62 2.21 -6.91 44.44
N ARG A 63 2.37 -7.95 45.29
CA ARG A 63 1.86 -7.93 46.68
C ARG A 63 2.62 -7.01 47.62
N ASP A 64 3.87 -6.67 47.28
CA ASP A 64 4.81 -5.90 48.09
C ASP A 64 4.88 -4.43 47.61
N VAL A 65 4.05 -4.07 46.62
CA VAL A 65 3.88 -2.70 46.12
C VAL A 65 2.76 -2.03 46.91
N ASP A 66 3.09 -1.03 47.73
CA ASP A 66 2.08 -0.10 48.23
C ASP A 66 1.53 0.68 47.02
N PRO A 67 0.20 0.73 46.79
CA PRO A 67 -0.37 1.54 45.72
C PRO A 67 0.03 2.99 45.95
N GLY A 68 1.00 3.48 45.18
CA GLY A 68 1.30 4.89 45.11
C GLY A 68 0.10 5.59 44.50
N TYR A 69 -0.48 6.54 45.21
CA TYR A 69 -1.27 7.56 44.52
C TYR A 69 -0.30 8.24 43.56
N VAL A 70 -0.52 8.11 42.26
CA VAL A 70 0.02 9.08 41.31
C VAL A 70 -0.66 10.39 41.69
N LEU A 71 0.03 11.18 42.52
CA LEU A 71 -0.31 12.57 42.71
C LEU A 71 -0.02 13.21 41.36
N TRP A 72 -1.06 13.29 40.54
CA TRP A 72 -1.04 14.17 39.38
C TRP A 72 -0.68 15.55 39.92
N GLU A 73 0.50 16.02 39.55
CA GLU A 73 0.87 17.42 39.78
C GLU A 73 -0.09 18.31 38.98
N GLU A 74 -0.18 19.59 39.35
CA GLU A 74 -0.91 20.53 38.50
C GLU A 74 -0.32 20.47 37.09
N ALA A 75 -1.19 20.36 36.08
CA ALA A 75 -0.75 20.25 34.70
C ALA A 75 0.01 21.52 34.31
N GLU A 76 1.32 21.41 34.18
CA GLU A 76 2.16 22.48 33.66
C GLU A 76 2.22 22.41 32.13
N SER A 77 2.19 23.57 31.48
CA SER A 77 2.44 23.64 30.04
C SER A 77 3.87 23.17 29.77
N LEU A 78 4.05 22.22 28.85
CA LEU A 78 5.37 21.82 28.37
C LEU A 78 6.01 23.04 27.66
N GLY A 79 6.82 23.79 28.40
CA GLY A 79 7.38 25.11 28.06
C GLY A 79 8.34 25.19 26.87
N GLU A 80 8.37 24.18 25.99
CA GLU A 80 9.07 24.21 24.70
C GLU A 80 8.16 23.70 23.58
N SER A 81 6.99 24.31 23.41
CA SER A 81 6.16 24.05 22.23
C SER A 81 6.64 24.85 21.03
N ASN A 82 7.81 24.48 20.48
CA ASN A 82 8.05 24.63 19.02
C ASN A 82 7.14 23.67 18.22
N VAL A 83 5.93 23.39 18.72
CA VAL A 83 4.86 22.86 17.89
C VAL A 83 4.31 24.10 17.21
N SER A 84 4.38 24.14 15.88
CA SER A 84 3.98 25.30 15.06
C SER A 84 2.74 25.98 15.60
N GLU A 85 2.73 27.32 15.69
CA GLU A 85 1.52 28.10 16.00
C GLU A 85 0.37 27.62 15.08
N GLY A 86 -0.58 26.86 15.63
CA GLY A 86 -1.58 26.18 14.81
C GLY A 86 -2.39 25.10 15.56
N PHE A 87 -3.40 24.56 14.86
CA PHE A 87 -4.21 23.44 15.35
C PHE A 87 -3.35 22.16 15.41
N ILE A 88 -3.30 21.55 16.59
CA ILE A 88 -2.63 20.28 16.87
C ILE A 88 -3.65 19.38 17.55
N ASN A 89 -3.80 18.16 17.08
CA ASN A 89 -4.69 17.17 17.67
C ASN A 89 -4.09 15.76 17.57
N GLN A 90 -4.66 14.81 18.32
CA GLN A 90 -4.39 13.37 18.20
C GLN A 90 -2.89 13.01 18.13
N THR A 91 -2.20 13.16 19.26
CA THR A 91 -0.77 12.89 19.39
C THR A 91 -0.52 11.46 19.88
N VAL A 92 0.45 10.78 19.28
CA VAL A 92 1.00 9.51 19.74
C VAL A 92 2.52 9.61 19.89
N ILE A 93 3.07 8.98 20.92
CA ILE A 93 4.50 8.88 21.18
C ILE A 93 4.88 7.40 21.16
N SER A 94 6.00 7.06 20.51
CA SER A 94 6.51 5.69 20.50
C SER A 94 6.91 5.25 21.91
N SER A 95 6.85 3.94 22.16
CA SER A 95 7.19 3.36 23.48
C SER A 95 8.62 3.66 23.95
N ASP A 96 9.55 3.87 23.02
CA ASP A 96 10.93 4.30 23.29
C ASP A 96 11.06 5.80 23.61
N GLY A 97 9.97 6.58 23.52
CA GLY A 97 9.94 8.02 23.72
C GLY A 97 10.65 8.83 22.63
N ALA A 98 11.14 8.19 21.57
CA ALA A 98 12.03 8.82 20.60
C ALA A 98 11.29 9.45 19.41
N ARG A 99 10.03 9.05 19.16
CA ARG A 99 9.23 9.50 18.01
C ARG A 99 7.87 9.98 18.49
N MET A 100 7.46 11.13 17.97
CA MET A 100 6.13 11.69 18.18
C MET A 100 5.49 11.89 16.82
N VAL A 101 4.27 11.37 16.66
CA VAL A 101 3.41 11.61 15.50
C VAL A 101 2.18 12.36 16.00
N TYR A 102 1.78 13.40 15.30
CA TYR A 102 0.58 14.16 15.64
C TYR A 102 -0.12 14.67 14.38
N VAL A 103 -1.39 15.03 14.53
CA VAL A 103 -2.19 15.65 13.48
C VAL A 103 -2.11 17.16 13.60
N GLY A 104 -1.86 17.85 12.49
CA GLY A 104 -1.96 19.30 12.41
C GLY A 104 -2.49 19.72 11.04
N ARG A 105 -2.97 20.96 10.92
CA ARG A 105 -3.43 21.44 9.61
C ARG A 105 -2.27 21.62 8.64
N ASN A 106 -2.52 21.28 7.38
CA ASN A 106 -1.58 21.56 6.29
C ASN A 106 -1.39 23.08 6.09
N GLN A 107 -0.38 23.47 5.30
CA GLN A 107 -0.03 24.89 5.07
C GLN A 107 -1.17 25.71 4.42
N ASP A 108 -2.07 25.06 3.70
CA ASP A 108 -3.22 25.69 3.05
C ASP A 108 -4.47 25.74 3.97
N GLY A 109 -4.40 25.11 5.16
CA GLY A 109 -5.41 25.13 6.20
C GLY A 109 -6.66 24.27 5.95
N ASN A 110 -6.67 23.45 4.89
CA ASN A 110 -7.87 22.80 4.37
C ASN A 110 -8.00 21.31 4.71
N ASP A 111 -6.89 20.62 4.97
CA ASP A 111 -6.88 19.19 5.28
C ASP A 111 -5.96 18.94 6.50
N ASP A 112 -6.26 17.86 7.23
CA ASP A 112 -5.47 17.39 8.37
C ASP A 112 -4.30 16.50 7.92
N ASP A 113 -3.09 16.82 8.37
CA ASP A 113 -1.82 16.22 7.96
C ASP A 113 -1.11 15.57 9.16
N LEU A 114 -0.36 14.49 8.93
CA LEU A 114 0.51 13.90 9.95
C LEU A 114 1.89 14.57 9.98
N PHE A 115 2.40 14.80 11.18
CA PHE A 115 3.71 15.36 11.42
C PHE A 115 4.53 14.45 12.33
N LEU A 116 5.80 14.26 11.97
CA LEU A 116 6.78 13.50 12.73
C LEU A 116 7.76 14.44 13.44
N ARG A 117 8.00 14.21 14.72
CA ARG A 117 9.13 14.77 15.49
C ARG A 117 9.98 13.64 16.04
N LEU A 118 11.29 13.88 16.02
CA LEU A 118 12.29 12.98 16.59
C LEU A 118 12.93 13.63 17.81
N TRP A 119 13.08 12.86 18.88
CA TRP A 119 13.84 13.25 20.06
C TRP A 119 15.33 13.08 19.76
N ASP A 120 16.14 14.10 20.05
CA ASP A 120 17.60 14.04 19.85
C ASP A 120 18.38 13.61 21.11
N GLY A 121 17.67 13.29 22.19
CA GLY A 121 18.24 13.00 23.52
C GLY A 121 18.08 14.14 24.51
N THR A 122 17.90 15.38 24.01
CA THR A 122 17.79 16.59 24.85
C THR A 122 16.56 17.44 24.53
N LYS A 123 16.14 17.47 23.27
CA LYS A 123 14.99 18.22 22.80
C LYS A 123 14.33 17.55 21.61
N TRP A 124 13.09 17.95 21.35
CA TRP A 124 12.38 17.55 20.14
C TRP A 124 12.87 18.37 18.95
N ARG A 125 13.24 17.70 17.85
CA ARG A 125 13.55 18.35 16.57
C ARG A 125 12.33 19.08 16.00
N GLN A 126 12.57 19.94 15.01
CA GLN A 126 11.50 20.63 14.29
C GLN A 126 10.54 19.61 13.64
N PRO A 127 9.23 19.89 13.61
CA PRO A 127 8.26 19.00 13.01
C PRO A 127 8.50 18.87 11.50
N LYS A 128 8.41 17.63 11.03
CA LYS A 128 8.51 17.28 9.61
C LYS A 128 7.15 16.75 9.15
N PRO A 129 6.51 17.35 8.12
CA PRO A 129 5.32 16.76 7.53
C PRO A 129 5.66 15.39 6.94
N MET A 130 4.79 14.42 7.14
CA MET A 130 5.04 13.04 6.76
C MET A 130 4.72 12.81 5.29
N ARG A 131 5.65 13.15 4.40
CA ARG A 131 5.40 13.30 2.95
C ARG A 131 4.94 12.02 2.25
N ALA A 132 5.36 10.86 2.73
CA ALA A 132 4.94 9.57 2.18
C ALA A 132 3.50 9.20 2.59
N LEU A 133 3.03 9.75 3.71
CA LEU A 133 1.70 9.49 4.23
C LEU A 133 0.77 10.60 3.79
N ASN A 134 1.08 11.86 4.04
CA ASN A 134 0.19 12.99 3.78
C ASN A 134 -0.20 13.12 2.31
N SER A 135 -1.46 13.47 2.07
CA SER A 135 -2.02 13.57 0.73
C SER A 135 -2.86 14.85 0.58
N LYS A 136 -3.84 14.84 -0.33
CA LYS A 136 -4.86 15.91 -0.43
C LYS A 136 -6.18 15.52 0.25
N PHE A 137 -6.09 14.45 1.04
CA PHE A 137 -7.14 13.84 1.82
C PHE A 137 -6.77 14.04 3.28
N ASP A 138 -7.71 13.82 4.18
CA ASP A 138 -7.45 13.96 5.60
C ASP A 138 -6.66 12.74 6.08
N GLU A 139 -5.65 12.98 6.90
CA GLU A 139 -4.91 11.97 7.64
C GLU A 139 -5.00 12.25 9.14
N THR A 140 -5.69 11.36 9.85
CA THR A 140 -6.06 11.58 11.25
C THR A 140 -5.78 10.35 12.11
N SER A 141 -5.96 10.50 13.42
CA SER A 141 -6.05 9.40 14.38
C SER A 141 -4.84 8.44 14.37
N PRO A 142 -3.59 8.94 14.46
CA PRO A 142 -2.41 8.09 14.43
C PRO A 142 -2.28 7.24 15.70
N THR A 143 -1.87 5.99 15.54
CA THR A 143 -1.50 5.07 16.62
C THR A 143 -0.29 4.23 16.26
N LEU A 144 0.52 3.86 17.24
CA LEU A 144 1.77 3.14 17.04
C LEU A 144 1.70 1.74 17.65
N SER A 145 2.28 0.76 16.96
CA SER A 145 2.54 -0.56 17.55
C SER A 145 3.47 -0.42 18.76
N GLY A 146 3.47 -1.41 19.66
CA GLY A 146 4.29 -1.35 20.88
C GLY A 146 5.81 -1.29 20.62
N ASP A 147 6.28 -1.76 19.47
CA ASP A 147 7.67 -1.60 19.01
C ASP A 147 7.88 -0.31 18.16
N GLY A 148 6.80 0.42 17.88
CA GLY A 148 6.75 1.57 16.99
C GLY A 148 7.16 1.27 15.55
N ASN A 149 7.21 0.01 15.10
CA ASN A 149 7.53 -0.31 13.71
C ASN A 149 6.36 -0.08 12.77
N LEU A 150 5.13 -0.08 13.29
CA LEU A 150 3.92 0.20 12.53
C LEU A 150 3.27 1.47 13.04
N LEU A 151 2.83 2.30 12.10
CA LEU A 151 1.93 3.42 12.30
C LEU A 151 0.61 3.10 11.62
N LEU A 152 -0.47 3.08 12.39
CA LEU A 152 -1.82 3.02 11.86
C LEU A 152 -2.45 4.42 11.95
N PHE A 153 -3.27 4.79 10.99
CA PHE A 153 -3.94 6.09 10.93
C PHE A 153 -5.19 5.99 10.06
N CYS A 154 -6.07 6.97 10.15
CA CYS A 154 -7.27 7.06 9.32
C CYS A 154 -7.04 7.96 8.12
N SER A 155 -7.59 7.60 6.96
CA SER A 155 -7.60 8.49 5.80
C SER A 155 -8.82 8.27 4.92
N ASN A 156 -9.35 9.37 4.37
CA ASN A 156 -10.38 9.37 3.33
C ASN A 156 -9.80 9.38 1.90
N ARG A 157 -8.54 8.98 1.75
CA ARG A 157 -7.94 8.77 0.42
C ARG A 157 -8.60 7.58 -0.30
N PRO A 158 -8.70 7.61 -1.64
CA PRO A 158 -9.28 6.49 -2.36
C PRO A 158 -8.39 5.24 -2.27
N GLY A 159 -9.00 4.06 -2.34
CA GLY A 159 -8.34 2.77 -2.12
C GLY A 159 -8.67 2.09 -0.80
N GLY A 160 -9.32 2.82 0.10
CA GLY A 160 -10.14 2.27 1.18
C GLY A 160 -11.43 1.62 0.67
N GLN A 161 -12.27 1.13 1.57
CA GLN A 161 -13.60 0.59 1.24
C GLN A 161 -14.74 1.56 1.53
N GLY A 162 -14.57 2.47 2.48
CA GLY A 162 -15.57 3.40 2.95
C GLY A 162 -15.17 4.85 2.71
N GLY A 163 -15.71 5.75 3.54
CA GLY A 163 -15.37 7.17 3.52
C GLY A 163 -14.09 7.45 4.29
N GLN A 164 -13.97 6.95 5.52
CA GLN A 164 -12.73 6.93 6.30
C GLN A 164 -12.31 5.49 6.50
N ASP A 165 -11.06 5.18 6.19
CA ASP A 165 -10.51 3.84 6.32
C ASP A 165 -9.25 3.86 7.18
N ILE A 166 -8.92 2.72 7.80
CA ILE A 166 -7.68 2.57 8.55
C ILE A 166 -6.58 2.10 7.60
N TRP A 167 -5.46 2.83 7.63
CA TRP A 167 -4.25 2.59 6.87
C TRP A 167 -3.11 2.26 7.82
N VAL A 168 -2.14 1.49 7.32
CA VAL A 168 -0.94 1.09 8.06
C VAL A 168 0.29 1.40 7.23
N SER A 169 1.32 1.91 7.90
CA SER A 169 2.63 2.15 7.32
C SER A 169 3.73 1.60 8.22
N LYS A 170 4.84 1.17 7.59
CA LYS A 170 6.00 0.60 8.28
C LYS A 170 7.13 1.61 8.37
N TRP A 171 7.81 1.64 9.51
CA TRP A 171 9.03 2.42 9.71
C TRP A 171 10.15 1.93 8.78
N ASP A 172 10.73 2.84 8.00
CA ASP A 172 11.81 2.55 7.03
C ASP A 172 13.21 2.92 7.53
N GLY A 173 13.31 3.47 8.75
CA GLY A 173 14.54 3.98 9.35
C GLY A 173 14.66 5.51 9.33
N VAL A 174 13.90 6.20 8.47
CA VAL A 174 13.89 7.66 8.34
C VAL A 174 12.51 8.23 8.63
N GLU A 175 11.47 7.61 8.10
CA GLU A 175 10.06 7.95 8.27
C GLU A 175 9.21 6.67 8.20
N TYR A 176 7.89 6.80 8.16
CA TYR A 176 7.00 5.73 7.79
C TYR A 176 6.85 5.71 6.26
N ALA A 177 6.89 4.50 5.66
CA ALA A 177 6.83 4.27 4.23
C ALA A 177 5.43 4.53 3.64
N TRP A 178 5.23 4.22 2.35
CA TRP A 178 3.90 4.35 1.75
C TRP A 178 2.85 3.49 2.49
N PRO A 179 1.67 4.05 2.80
CA PRO A 179 0.65 3.35 3.57
C PRO A 179 -0.17 2.38 2.72
N LEU A 180 -0.60 1.28 3.35
CA LEU A 180 -1.54 0.32 2.79
C LEU A 180 -2.85 0.36 3.60
N PRO A 181 -4.04 0.32 2.97
CA PRO A 181 -5.29 0.16 3.69
C PRO A 181 -5.34 -1.25 4.29
N LEU A 182 -5.97 -1.38 5.46
CA LEU A 182 -6.21 -2.69 6.05
C LEU A 182 -7.19 -3.52 5.20
N SER A 183 -7.15 -4.83 5.44
CA SER A 183 -7.99 -5.82 4.75
C SER A 183 -9.47 -5.63 5.07
N SER A 184 -10.34 -6.40 4.37
CA SER A 184 -11.78 -6.37 4.59
C SER A 184 -12.25 -6.92 5.94
N SER A 185 -11.34 -7.45 6.76
CA SER A 185 -11.67 -7.81 8.14
C SER A 185 -11.81 -6.58 9.04
N VAL A 186 -11.13 -5.47 8.68
CA VAL A 186 -11.18 -4.19 9.41
C VAL A 186 -11.97 -3.19 8.59
N ASN A 187 -11.43 -2.82 7.44
CA ASN A 187 -12.02 -1.82 6.56
C ASN A 187 -13.27 -2.40 5.89
N THR A 188 -14.35 -1.65 5.81
CA THR A 188 -15.60 -2.08 5.19
C THR A 188 -16.17 -0.95 4.33
N PRO A 189 -17.28 -1.14 3.60
CA PRO A 189 -17.92 -0.02 2.91
C PRO A 189 -18.36 1.15 3.83
N PHE A 190 -18.36 0.92 5.13
CA PHE A 190 -18.65 1.89 6.18
C PHE A 190 -17.36 2.62 6.59
N ASP A 191 -17.48 3.61 7.46
CA ASP A 191 -16.33 4.38 7.92
C ASP A 191 -15.71 3.72 9.17
N GLU A 192 -14.39 3.57 9.17
CA GLU A 192 -13.57 3.09 10.28
C GLU A 192 -12.61 4.18 10.78
N ILE A 193 -12.71 4.52 12.07
CA ILE A 193 -11.96 5.62 12.70
C ILE A 193 -11.31 5.22 14.04
N ASP A 194 -10.42 6.07 14.55
CA ASP A 194 -9.80 5.98 15.88
C ASP A 194 -9.16 4.61 16.20
N PRO A 195 -8.19 4.12 15.39
CA PRO A 195 -7.51 2.87 15.67
C PRO A 195 -6.70 2.93 16.97
N ALA A 196 -6.74 1.84 17.73
CA ALA A 196 -5.94 1.62 18.91
C ALA A 196 -5.37 0.20 18.90
N ILE A 197 -4.08 0.07 18.62
CA ILE A 197 -3.37 -1.22 18.61
C ILE A 197 -2.85 -1.56 20.02
N THR A 198 -2.94 -2.83 20.40
CA THR A 198 -2.42 -3.29 21.70
C THR A 198 -0.88 -3.27 21.72
N PRO A 199 -0.23 -3.12 22.90
CA PRO A 199 1.24 -3.07 22.99
C PRO A 199 1.95 -4.32 22.44
N ASP A 200 1.34 -5.49 22.55
CA ASP A 200 1.84 -6.74 21.96
C ASP A 200 1.57 -6.85 20.44
N SER A 201 0.89 -5.86 19.87
CA SER A 201 0.48 -5.79 18.46
C SER A 201 -0.38 -6.96 18.00
N THR A 202 -1.11 -7.61 18.92
CA THR A 202 -1.95 -8.78 18.60
C THR A 202 -3.39 -8.43 18.30
N LYS A 203 -3.89 -7.30 18.80
CA LYS A 203 -5.27 -6.84 18.61
C LYS A 203 -5.32 -5.37 18.21
N LEU A 204 -6.26 -5.05 17.34
CA LEU A 204 -6.62 -3.70 16.95
C LEU A 204 -8.06 -3.43 17.40
N PHE A 205 -8.27 -2.35 18.13
CA PHE A 205 -9.58 -1.78 18.41
C PHE A 205 -9.81 -0.57 17.50
N PHE A 206 -11.04 -0.34 17.08
CA PHE A 206 -11.41 0.78 16.22
C PHE A 206 -12.90 1.08 16.32
N SER A 207 -13.30 2.30 15.99
CA SER A 207 -14.71 2.69 15.89
C SER A 207 -15.20 2.50 14.46
N SER A 208 -16.41 2.00 14.26
CA SER A 208 -17.02 1.90 12.91
C SER A 208 -18.51 2.25 12.95
N ASN A 209 -19.01 2.86 11.87
CA ASN A 209 -20.43 3.12 11.67
C ASN A 209 -21.15 2.00 10.89
N ARG A 210 -20.53 0.81 10.83
CA ARG A 210 -21.17 -0.40 10.29
C ARG A 210 -22.24 -0.95 11.23
N PRO A 211 -23.37 -1.44 10.72
CA PRO A 211 -24.37 -2.13 11.52
C PRO A 211 -23.77 -3.36 12.23
N HIS A 212 -24.12 -3.54 13.50
CA HIS A 212 -23.85 -4.79 14.19
C HIS A 212 -24.60 -5.94 13.49
N PRO A 213 -23.97 -7.10 13.27
CA PRO A 213 -24.70 -8.29 12.85
C PRO A 213 -25.79 -8.58 13.88
N ALA A 214 -26.98 -8.94 13.42
CA ALA A 214 -28.02 -9.46 14.30
C ALA A 214 -27.41 -10.59 15.15
N THR A 215 -27.71 -10.63 16.45
CA THR A 215 -27.02 -11.45 17.46
C THR A 215 -27.02 -12.97 17.22
N ASP A 216 -27.64 -13.46 16.13
CA ASP A 216 -27.82 -14.87 15.78
C ASP A 216 -27.10 -15.32 14.47
N ILE A 217 -26.15 -14.54 13.94
CA ILE A 217 -25.36 -14.94 12.77
C ILE A 217 -23.86 -15.05 13.11
N SER A 218 -23.26 -16.19 12.78
CA SER A 218 -21.81 -16.41 12.94
C SER A 218 -21.00 -15.37 12.16
N GLU A 219 -19.83 -14.96 12.67
CA GLU A 219 -18.91 -13.99 12.03
C GLU A 219 -18.67 -14.25 10.54
N LYS A 220 -18.54 -15.52 10.13
CA LYS A 220 -18.36 -15.91 8.72
C LYS A 220 -19.55 -15.50 7.84
N LYS A 221 -20.77 -15.64 8.34
CA LYS A 221 -22.01 -15.29 7.63
C LYS A 221 -22.25 -13.79 7.62
N ALA A 222 -21.76 -13.07 8.63
CA ALA A 222 -21.72 -11.61 8.66
C ALA A 222 -20.71 -11.04 7.66
N MET A 223 -19.53 -11.67 7.51
CA MET A 223 -18.54 -11.34 6.49
C MET A 223 -19.08 -11.60 5.06
N GLU A 224 -19.71 -12.75 4.83
CA GLU A 224 -20.37 -13.06 3.54
C GLU A 224 -21.51 -12.07 3.23
N ALA A 225 -22.23 -11.59 4.26
CA ALA A 225 -23.26 -10.57 4.11
C ALA A 225 -22.70 -9.15 3.90
N SER A 226 -21.52 -8.81 4.44
CA SER A 226 -20.85 -7.53 4.19
C SER A 226 -20.34 -7.45 2.75
N VAL A 227 -19.83 -8.57 2.22
CA VAL A 227 -19.49 -8.71 0.80
C VAL A 227 -20.73 -8.59 -0.09
N ALA A 228 -21.86 -9.17 0.30
CA ALA A 228 -23.13 -9.00 -0.42
C ALA A 228 -23.70 -7.56 -0.31
N ALA A 229 -23.38 -6.85 0.78
CA ALA A 229 -23.79 -5.47 1.03
C ALA A 229 -22.98 -4.42 0.26
N GLN A 230 -21.84 -4.79 -0.34
CA GLN A 230 -21.06 -3.91 -1.25
C GLN A 230 -21.85 -3.48 -2.50
N LEU A 231 -23.07 -3.98 -2.71
CA LEU A 231 -23.78 -3.87 -3.98
C LEU A 231 -24.98 -2.90 -4.01
N GLU A 232 -25.48 -2.31 -2.90
CA GLU A 232 -26.42 -1.15 -2.95
C GLU A 232 -26.74 -0.53 -1.57
N ASN A 233 -26.85 0.82 -1.53
CA ASN A 233 -27.30 1.69 -0.41
C ASN A 233 -26.55 1.59 0.93
N VAL A 234 -25.23 1.78 0.92
CA VAL A 234 -24.40 1.82 2.15
C VAL A 234 -24.71 3.05 3.01
N ASP A 235 -24.91 4.22 2.41
CA ASP A 235 -25.15 5.47 3.14
C ASP A 235 -26.43 5.41 4.00
N ASP A 236 -27.50 4.80 3.48
CA ASP A 236 -28.77 4.62 4.22
C ASP A 236 -28.65 3.65 5.41
N ARG A 237 -27.55 2.90 5.49
CA ARG A 237 -27.30 1.87 6.49
C ARG A 237 -26.26 2.27 7.52
N LYS A 238 -25.61 3.43 7.37
CA LYS A 238 -24.67 3.95 8.38
C LYS A 238 -25.42 4.15 9.70
N VAL A 239 -24.85 3.65 10.79
CA VAL A 239 -25.36 3.82 12.16
C VAL A 239 -24.44 4.74 12.96
N ASP A 240 -24.75 5.03 14.22
CA ASP A 240 -23.78 5.71 15.10
C ASP A 240 -22.52 4.83 15.26
N PHE A 241 -21.35 5.48 15.38
CA PHE A 241 -20.09 4.77 15.58
C PHE A 241 -20.13 3.93 16.86
N ASP A 242 -19.71 2.68 16.75
CA ASP A 242 -19.55 1.75 17.88
C ASP A 242 -18.15 1.10 17.85
N LEU A 243 -17.75 0.47 18.95
CA LEU A 243 -16.43 -0.11 19.15
C LEU A 243 -16.35 -1.53 18.57
N PHE A 244 -15.37 -1.75 17.71
CA PHE A 244 -15.03 -3.04 17.12
C PHE A 244 -13.60 -3.44 17.45
N SER A 245 -13.29 -4.73 17.22
CA SER A 245 -11.94 -5.24 17.33
C SER A 245 -11.63 -6.25 16.24
N ALA A 246 -10.35 -6.39 15.90
CA ALA A 246 -9.83 -7.37 14.97
C ALA A 246 -8.49 -7.93 15.47
N ASP A 247 -8.23 -9.21 15.20
CA ASP A 247 -6.94 -9.83 15.48
C ASP A 247 -5.91 -9.43 14.42
N VAL A 248 -4.75 -8.96 14.86
CA VAL A 248 -3.60 -8.56 14.04
C VAL A 248 -2.61 -9.73 13.88
N ALA A 249 -2.57 -10.64 14.87
CA ALA A 249 -1.57 -11.71 14.97
C ALA A 249 -2.04 -13.10 14.45
N SER A 250 -2.75 -13.16 13.32
CA SER A 250 -3.05 -14.45 12.68
C SER A 250 -1.88 -14.91 11.79
N ASN A 251 -0.80 -15.44 12.39
CA ASN A 251 0.38 -16.13 11.80
C ASN A 251 1.14 -15.49 10.62
N GLU A 252 0.65 -14.38 10.12
CA GLU A 252 1.25 -13.56 9.11
C GLU A 252 0.83 -12.15 9.51
N LEU A 253 1.76 -11.33 10.02
CA LEU A 253 1.58 -9.87 9.92
C LEU A 253 1.19 -9.49 8.48
N LEU A 254 1.67 -10.29 7.51
CA LEU A 254 1.27 -10.39 6.11
C LEU A 254 -0.24 -10.59 5.85
N GLY A 255 -1.07 -11.14 6.74
CA GLY A 255 -2.51 -11.34 6.50
C GLY A 255 -3.31 -10.04 6.37
N LEU A 256 -2.93 -8.99 7.11
CA LEU A 256 -3.47 -7.64 6.92
C LEU A 256 -2.89 -6.94 5.66
N PHE A 257 -1.68 -7.33 5.21
CA PHE A 257 -0.98 -6.70 4.09
C PHE A 257 -1.19 -7.40 2.72
N SER A 258 -1.47 -8.71 2.73
CA SER A 258 -1.26 -9.61 1.57
C SER A 258 -2.45 -9.67 0.63
N GLU A 259 -3.68 -9.57 1.12
CA GLU A 259 -4.85 -9.70 0.24
C GLU A 259 -5.03 -8.45 -0.65
N ARG A 260 -4.52 -7.29 -0.22
CA ARG A 260 -4.83 -6.00 -0.87
C ARG A 260 -3.72 -5.35 -1.69
N GLN A 261 -2.46 -5.76 -1.60
CA GLN A 261 -1.42 -5.28 -2.56
C GLN A 261 -1.87 -5.43 -4.02
N GLN A 262 -2.76 -6.38 -4.31
CA GLN A 262 -3.28 -6.66 -5.65
C GLN A 262 -4.46 -5.76 -6.09
N SER A 263 -5.21 -5.16 -5.16
CA SER A 263 -6.37 -4.32 -5.45
C SER A 263 -6.05 -2.82 -5.38
N ILE A 264 -5.03 -2.44 -4.59
CA ILE A 264 -4.72 -1.03 -4.30
C ILE A 264 -4.19 -0.28 -5.51
N LEU A 265 -3.42 -0.92 -6.40
CA LEU A 265 -2.87 -0.21 -7.57
C LEU A 265 -3.95 0.44 -8.44
N TYR A 266 -5.14 -0.15 -8.45
CA TYR A 266 -6.23 0.25 -9.33
C TYR A 266 -7.44 0.82 -8.61
N SER A 267 -7.44 0.84 -7.28
CA SER A 267 -8.58 1.32 -6.50
C SER A 267 -8.69 2.86 -6.51
N LEU A 268 -7.56 3.57 -6.66
CA LEU A 268 -7.57 5.03 -6.89
C LEU A 268 -8.39 5.39 -8.12
N ARG A 269 -8.24 4.60 -9.19
CA ARG A 269 -8.96 4.78 -10.46
C ARG A 269 -10.46 4.64 -10.27
N GLU A 270 -10.92 3.61 -9.58
CA GLU A 270 -12.36 3.39 -9.36
C GLU A 270 -13.01 4.55 -8.60
N GLY A 271 -12.37 5.02 -7.51
CA GLY A 271 -12.84 6.19 -6.77
C GLY A 271 -12.80 7.49 -7.59
N ALA A 272 -11.72 7.71 -8.35
CA ALA A 272 -11.58 8.89 -9.20
C ALA A 272 -12.64 8.95 -10.30
N LEU A 273 -12.93 7.82 -10.95
CA LEU A 273 -13.92 7.76 -12.03
C LEU A 273 -15.37 7.80 -11.51
N GLY A 274 -15.60 7.38 -10.26
CA GLY A 274 -16.90 7.40 -9.61
C GLY A 274 -17.30 8.76 -9.02
N ASP A 275 -16.34 9.58 -8.58
CA ASP A 275 -16.61 10.89 -7.96
C ASP A 275 -15.70 12.01 -8.52
N VAL A 276 -16.32 13.01 -9.14
CA VAL A 276 -15.64 14.20 -9.71
C VAL A 276 -14.82 14.96 -8.67
N ARG A 277 -15.23 14.97 -7.39
CA ARG A 277 -14.49 15.62 -6.29
C ARG A 277 -13.18 14.89 -6.03
N VAL A 278 -13.20 13.56 -6.04
CA VAL A 278 -12.00 12.72 -5.90
C VAL A 278 -11.06 12.93 -7.09
N MET A 279 -11.60 12.90 -8.32
CA MET A 279 -10.82 13.20 -9.53
C MET A 279 -10.12 14.57 -9.44
N THR A 280 -10.87 15.60 -9.02
CA THR A 280 -10.36 16.96 -8.88
C THR A 280 -9.28 17.04 -7.80
N LYS A 281 -9.46 16.35 -6.65
CA LYS A 281 -8.43 16.25 -5.62
C LYS A 281 -7.17 15.60 -6.17
N LEU A 282 -7.25 14.48 -6.90
CA LEU A 282 -6.08 13.85 -7.53
C LEU A 282 -5.42 14.71 -8.61
N GLY A 283 -6.08 15.78 -9.05
CA GLY A 283 -5.56 16.78 -9.97
C GLY A 283 -6.07 16.64 -11.40
N GLY A 284 -7.11 15.82 -11.61
CA GLY A 284 -7.86 15.80 -12.86
C GLY A 284 -8.67 17.09 -13.04
N THR A 285 -8.92 17.45 -14.29
CA THR A 285 -9.76 18.59 -14.69
C THR A 285 -10.76 18.12 -15.74
N GLU A 286 -11.88 18.82 -15.91
CA GLU A 286 -12.84 18.48 -16.96
C GLU A 286 -12.18 18.46 -18.35
N GLN A 287 -11.22 19.36 -18.60
CA GLN A 287 -10.48 19.43 -19.85
C GLN A 287 -9.52 18.24 -20.02
N SER A 288 -8.80 17.83 -18.97
CA SER A 288 -7.92 16.66 -19.02
C SER A 288 -8.71 15.38 -19.28
N GLU A 289 -9.84 15.20 -18.60
CA GLU A 289 -10.66 14.00 -18.74
C GLU A 289 -11.33 13.92 -20.11
N LYS A 290 -11.83 15.05 -20.63
CA LYS A 290 -12.31 15.13 -22.02
C LYS A 290 -11.21 14.82 -23.04
N ALA A 291 -9.98 15.21 -22.77
CA ALA A 291 -8.85 14.89 -23.65
C ALA A 291 -8.57 13.38 -23.65
N VAL A 292 -8.60 12.72 -22.48
CA VAL A 292 -8.48 11.25 -22.38
C VAL A 292 -9.61 10.55 -23.15
N ASP A 293 -10.87 10.96 -22.98
CA ASP A 293 -12.01 10.35 -23.67
C ASP A 293 -11.91 10.44 -25.20
N LYS A 294 -11.44 11.60 -25.72
CA LYS A 294 -11.18 11.79 -27.16
C LYS A 294 -10.03 10.92 -27.64
N ALA A 295 -8.97 10.76 -26.84
CA ALA A 295 -7.84 9.93 -27.18
C ALA A 295 -8.24 8.46 -27.34
N LEU A 296 -9.06 7.95 -26.42
CA LEU A 296 -9.57 6.58 -26.52
C LEU A 296 -10.48 6.40 -27.74
N ALA A 297 -11.32 7.39 -28.06
CA ALA A 297 -12.13 7.36 -29.27
C ALA A 297 -11.27 7.33 -30.55
N TYR A 298 -10.16 8.09 -30.59
CA TYR A 298 -9.18 8.00 -31.65
C TYR A 298 -8.56 6.61 -31.73
N LEU A 299 -8.09 6.04 -30.61
CA LEU A 299 -7.52 4.69 -30.59
C LEU A 299 -8.52 3.64 -31.10
N VAL A 300 -9.81 3.77 -30.78
CA VAL A 300 -10.85 2.89 -31.35
C VAL A 300 -10.93 3.03 -32.88
N SER A 301 -10.88 4.25 -33.41
CA SER A 301 -11.02 4.52 -34.84
C SER A 301 -9.88 3.94 -35.71
N ILE A 302 -8.72 3.66 -35.10
CA ILE A 302 -7.54 3.11 -35.78
C ILE A 302 -7.29 1.64 -35.43
N GLN A 303 -8.17 1.00 -34.64
CA GLN A 303 -8.04 -0.43 -34.34
C GLN A 303 -8.46 -1.26 -35.56
N GLU A 304 -7.67 -2.27 -35.90
CA GLU A 304 -7.96 -3.21 -36.97
C GLU A 304 -9.07 -4.21 -36.60
N GLU A 305 -9.68 -4.82 -37.61
CA GLU A 305 -10.75 -5.82 -37.40
C GLU A 305 -10.28 -7.06 -36.61
N ASP A 306 -9.01 -7.45 -36.79
CA ASP A 306 -8.38 -8.55 -36.05
C ASP A 306 -8.04 -8.19 -34.59
N GLY A 307 -8.21 -6.92 -34.21
CA GLY A 307 -7.99 -6.40 -32.87
C GLY A 307 -6.68 -5.67 -32.65
N ARG A 308 -5.71 -5.73 -33.57
CA ARG A 308 -4.41 -5.08 -33.39
C ARG A 308 -4.45 -3.58 -33.65
N TRP A 309 -3.47 -2.88 -33.12
CA TRP A 309 -3.13 -1.53 -33.55
C TRP A 309 -1.93 -1.59 -34.48
N ASP A 310 -2.16 -1.36 -35.77
CA ASP A 310 -1.12 -1.39 -36.81
C ASP A 310 -0.27 -0.11 -36.74
N ILE A 311 0.99 -0.25 -36.33
CA ILE A 311 1.87 0.90 -36.12
C ILE A 311 2.16 1.64 -37.44
N GLN A 312 2.24 0.92 -38.56
CA GLN A 312 2.59 1.51 -39.86
C GLN A 312 1.47 2.40 -40.40
N LYS A 313 0.22 1.99 -40.19
CA LYS A 313 -0.96 2.79 -40.58
C LYS A 313 -1.05 4.13 -39.85
N THR A 314 -0.36 4.27 -38.72
CA THR A 314 -0.27 5.52 -37.97
C THR A 314 1.07 6.25 -38.15
N GLY A 315 1.87 5.84 -39.13
CA GLY A 315 3.14 6.50 -39.49
C GLY A 315 4.34 6.14 -38.62
N GLY A 316 4.26 5.07 -37.82
CA GLY A 316 5.39 4.59 -37.02
C GLY A 316 6.27 3.56 -37.74
N GLY A 317 7.37 3.17 -37.09
CA GLY A 317 8.32 2.19 -37.60
C GLY A 317 7.71 0.79 -37.61
N GLY A 318 7.65 0.15 -38.78
CA GLY A 318 6.99 -1.16 -38.92
C GLY A 318 7.63 -2.29 -38.11
N GLY A 319 6.84 -3.31 -37.80
CA GLY A 319 7.29 -4.50 -37.05
C GLY A 319 7.05 -4.43 -35.53
N HIS A 320 6.39 -3.36 -35.05
CA HIS A 320 6.15 -3.08 -33.64
C HIS A 320 4.66 -3.07 -33.22
N ASP A 321 3.84 -3.87 -33.89
CA ASP A 321 2.39 -3.95 -33.59
C ASP A 321 2.10 -4.53 -32.20
N MET A 322 3.03 -5.33 -31.65
CA MET A 322 2.97 -5.84 -30.29
C MET A 322 3.06 -4.70 -29.27
N ALA A 323 4.05 -3.81 -29.43
CA ALA A 323 4.17 -2.60 -28.62
C ALA A 323 2.96 -1.67 -28.82
N ALA A 324 2.54 -1.44 -30.07
CA ALA A 324 1.40 -0.57 -30.37
C ALA A 324 0.10 -1.07 -29.70
N THR A 325 -0.19 -2.36 -29.84
CA THR A 325 -1.35 -2.99 -29.20
C THR A 325 -1.23 -2.96 -27.68
N GLY A 326 -0.05 -3.22 -27.13
CA GLY A 326 0.20 -3.14 -25.69
C GLY A 326 -0.04 -1.74 -25.13
N PHE A 327 0.48 -0.70 -25.77
CA PHE A 327 0.24 0.70 -25.37
C PHE A 327 -1.25 1.08 -25.42
N SER A 328 -1.94 0.72 -26.50
CA SER A 328 -3.36 1.01 -26.63
C SER A 328 -4.18 0.32 -25.55
N LEU A 329 -3.91 -0.97 -25.27
CA LEU A 329 -4.56 -1.69 -24.17
C LEU A 329 -4.29 -1.04 -22.82
N LEU A 330 -3.04 -0.65 -22.53
CA LEU A 330 -2.67 0.02 -21.28
C LEU A 330 -3.48 1.32 -21.09
N ALA A 331 -3.76 2.07 -22.16
CA ALA A 331 -4.59 3.27 -22.09
C ALA A 331 -6.06 2.97 -21.80
N PHE A 332 -6.65 1.95 -22.45
CA PHE A 332 -8.01 1.53 -22.10
C PHE A 332 -8.11 1.08 -20.64
N TYR A 333 -7.18 0.22 -20.19
CA TYR A 333 -7.15 -0.19 -18.79
C TYR A 333 -6.86 0.97 -17.85
N GLY A 334 -6.04 1.95 -18.23
CA GLY A 334 -5.79 3.16 -17.45
C GLY A 334 -7.07 3.94 -17.16
N ARG A 335 -7.95 4.08 -18.15
CA ARG A 335 -9.30 4.67 -18.00
C ARG A 335 -10.34 3.75 -17.35
N GLY A 336 -10.01 2.49 -17.09
CA GLY A 336 -10.94 1.51 -16.50
C GLY A 336 -11.85 0.80 -17.51
N GLU A 337 -11.56 0.94 -18.81
CA GLU A 337 -12.24 0.20 -19.87
C GLU A 337 -11.66 -1.23 -19.93
N ARG A 338 -12.52 -2.23 -19.72
CA ARG A 338 -12.11 -3.61 -19.46
C ARG A 338 -12.90 -4.59 -20.30
N HIS A 339 -12.32 -5.77 -20.55
CA HIS A 339 -13.00 -6.82 -21.30
C HIS A 339 -14.01 -7.63 -20.49
N ASP A 340 -13.92 -7.63 -19.16
CA ASP A 340 -14.70 -8.49 -18.26
C ASP A 340 -16.01 -7.84 -17.75
N LEU A 341 -16.11 -6.51 -17.77
CA LEU A 341 -17.28 -5.76 -17.30
C LEU A 341 -18.01 -5.04 -18.45
N PRO A 342 -19.31 -4.71 -18.29
CA PRO A 342 -20.01 -3.84 -19.24
C PRO A 342 -19.43 -2.42 -19.20
N CYS A 343 -18.66 -2.05 -20.22
CA CYS A 343 -18.13 -0.70 -20.41
C CYS A 343 -18.15 -0.31 -21.89
N LYS A 344 -17.87 0.96 -22.19
CA LYS A 344 -18.04 1.54 -23.52
C LYS A 344 -17.19 0.85 -24.59
N TYR A 345 -15.95 0.49 -24.26
CA TYR A 345 -14.99 -0.07 -25.19
C TYR A 345 -14.65 -1.54 -24.92
N LYS A 346 -15.53 -2.26 -24.20
CA LYS A 346 -15.36 -3.68 -23.83
C LYS A 346 -14.91 -4.55 -25.01
N ASP A 347 -15.58 -4.44 -26.16
CA ASP A 347 -15.30 -5.27 -27.33
C ASP A 347 -13.95 -4.94 -27.98
N ASN A 348 -13.57 -3.66 -28.00
CA ASN A 348 -12.27 -3.21 -28.51
C ASN A 348 -11.12 -3.77 -27.65
N VAL A 349 -11.25 -3.65 -26.33
CA VAL A 349 -10.28 -4.20 -25.37
C VAL A 349 -10.20 -5.72 -25.50
N GLY A 350 -11.36 -6.39 -25.58
CA GLY A 350 -11.43 -7.84 -25.74
C GLY A 350 -10.77 -8.35 -27.03
N ARG A 351 -10.95 -7.66 -28.16
CA ARG A 351 -10.28 -8.02 -29.43
C ARG A 351 -8.76 -7.82 -29.36
N GLY A 352 -8.31 -6.68 -28.85
CA GLY A 352 -6.87 -6.40 -28.73
C GLY A 352 -6.14 -7.35 -27.80
N LEU A 353 -6.74 -7.67 -26.65
CA LEU A 353 -6.19 -8.62 -25.69
C LEU A 353 -6.12 -10.04 -26.28
N ARG A 354 -7.18 -10.47 -26.99
CA ARG A 354 -7.20 -11.78 -27.66
C ARG A 354 -6.10 -11.88 -28.72
N TRP A 355 -5.97 -10.85 -29.56
CA TRP A 355 -4.91 -10.80 -30.57
C TRP A 355 -3.52 -10.94 -29.95
N LEU A 356 -3.26 -10.21 -28.86
CA LEU A 356 -1.97 -10.24 -28.16
C LEU A 356 -1.66 -11.65 -27.60
N ILE A 357 -2.65 -12.33 -27.03
CA ILE A 357 -2.51 -13.72 -26.55
C ILE A 357 -2.25 -14.68 -27.72
N GLU A 358 -2.94 -14.52 -28.84
CA GLU A 358 -2.75 -15.34 -30.05
C GLU A 358 -1.35 -15.15 -30.67
N GLN A 359 -0.71 -14.00 -30.49
CA GLN A 359 0.67 -13.76 -30.92
C GLN A 359 1.72 -14.37 -29.98
N GLN A 360 1.35 -14.77 -28.76
CA GLN A 360 2.30 -15.31 -27.79
C GLN A 360 2.83 -16.68 -28.22
N LEU A 361 4.15 -16.83 -28.27
CA LEU A 361 4.77 -18.13 -28.52
C LEU A 361 4.65 -19.06 -27.30
N PRO A 362 4.78 -20.40 -27.46
CA PRO A 362 4.67 -21.34 -26.35
C PRO A 362 5.62 -21.07 -25.17
N ASN A 363 6.77 -20.46 -25.42
CA ASN A 363 7.74 -20.06 -24.38
C ASN A 363 7.43 -18.69 -23.74
N GLY A 364 6.32 -18.04 -24.09
CA GLY A 364 5.92 -16.74 -23.54
C GLY A 364 6.41 -15.52 -24.30
N ASP A 365 7.22 -15.70 -25.34
CA ASP A 365 7.74 -14.60 -26.17
C ASP A 365 6.59 -13.83 -26.85
N LEU A 366 6.63 -12.50 -26.71
CA LEU A 366 5.64 -11.53 -27.22
C LEU A 366 6.30 -10.48 -28.12
N ARG A 367 7.52 -10.72 -28.61
CA ARG A 367 8.20 -9.79 -29.51
C ARG A 367 7.56 -9.72 -30.90
N GLY A 368 6.73 -10.71 -31.25
CA GLY A 368 6.22 -10.87 -32.62
C GLY A 368 7.33 -11.23 -33.61
N LYS A 369 6.99 -11.27 -34.91
CA LYS A 369 7.91 -11.77 -35.96
C LYS A 369 9.12 -10.85 -36.23
N LYS A 370 8.95 -9.55 -36.05
CA LYS A 370 9.95 -8.52 -36.40
C LYS A 370 10.30 -7.58 -35.24
N GLY A 371 9.63 -7.72 -34.10
CA GLY A 371 9.86 -6.86 -32.95
C GLY A 371 11.06 -7.32 -32.13
N ASN A 372 11.23 -6.65 -31.00
CA ASN A 372 12.36 -6.84 -30.11
C ASN A 372 11.90 -6.80 -28.65
N MET A 373 12.83 -6.83 -27.70
CA MET A 373 12.49 -6.86 -26.28
C MET A 373 11.61 -5.68 -25.80
N TYR A 374 11.57 -4.51 -26.47
CA TYR A 374 10.57 -3.47 -26.20
C TYR A 374 9.15 -4.00 -26.39
N ASP A 375 8.88 -4.63 -27.53
CA ASP A 375 7.59 -5.21 -27.87
C ASP A 375 7.12 -6.20 -26.81
N HIS A 376 8.02 -7.10 -26.40
CA HIS A 376 7.70 -8.05 -25.35
C HIS A 376 7.46 -7.37 -24.00
N GLY A 377 8.31 -6.44 -23.57
CA GLY A 377 8.14 -5.77 -22.28
C GLY A 377 6.81 -5.02 -22.17
N ILE A 378 6.44 -4.27 -23.22
CA ILE A 378 5.19 -3.49 -23.26
C ILE A 378 3.97 -4.42 -23.38
N ALA A 379 4.02 -5.45 -24.22
CA ALA A 379 2.94 -6.41 -24.37
C ALA A 379 2.74 -7.27 -23.11
N ALA A 380 3.84 -7.67 -22.45
CA ALA A 380 3.81 -8.38 -21.17
C ALA A 380 3.20 -7.51 -20.08
N LEU A 381 3.60 -6.23 -19.98
CA LEU A 381 3.01 -5.27 -19.04
C LEU A 381 1.49 -5.16 -19.27
N ALA A 382 1.03 -5.00 -20.51
CA ALA A 382 -0.40 -4.95 -20.84
C ALA A 382 -1.15 -6.22 -20.42
N MET A 383 -0.58 -7.40 -20.70
CA MET A 383 -1.19 -8.68 -20.35
C MET A 383 -1.26 -8.90 -18.83
N VAL A 384 -0.19 -8.53 -18.12
CA VAL A 384 -0.09 -8.66 -16.66
C VAL A 384 -1.03 -7.68 -15.97
N GLU A 385 -1.10 -6.42 -16.41
CA GLU A 385 -2.06 -5.45 -15.86
C GLU A 385 -3.51 -5.86 -16.14
N ALA A 386 -3.81 -6.38 -17.34
CA ALA A 386 -5.12 -6.93 -17.65
C ALA A 386 -5.50 -8.04 -16.66
N TYR A 387 -4.58 -8.97 -16.38
CA TYR A 387 -4.77 -9.99 -15.35
C TYR A 387 -4.90 -9.39 -13.93
N GLY A 388 -4.06 -8.42 -13.59
CA GLY A 388 -4.06 -7.76 -12.28
C GLY A 388 -5.39 -7.09 -11.96
N VAL A 389 -5.96 -6.37 -12.93
CA VAL A 389 -7.23 -5.65 -12.80
C VAL A 389 -8.44 -6.59 -12.82
N THR A 390 -8.42 -7.63 -13.66
CA THR A 390 -9.61 -8.46 -13.91
C THR A 390 -9.65 -9.78 -13.18
N LYS A 391 -8.48 -10.30 -12.79
CA LYS A 391 -8.29 -11.67 -12.30
C LYS A 391 -8.91 -12.72 -13.23
N ASP A 392 -9.02 -12.41 -14.52
CA ASP A 392 -9.50 -13.35 -15.53
C ASP A 392 -8.60 -14.59 -15.55
N LYS A 393 -9.20 -15.74 -15.26
CA LYS A 393 -8.50 -17.03 -15.16
C LYS A 393 -7.80 -17.40 -16.47
N ASN A 394 -8.31 -16.94 -17.61
CA ASN A 394 -7.71 -17.19 -18.92
C ASN A 394 -6.41 -16.42 -19.12
N LEU A 395 -6.17 -15.34 -18.35
CA LEU A 395 -4.98 -14.51 -18.47
C LEU A 395 -3.84 -14.95 -17.56
N ARG A 396 -4.11 -15.68 -16.47
CA ARG A 396 -3.07 -16.05 -15.50
C ARG A 396 -1.91 -16.81 -16.16
N SER A 397 -2.22 -17.82 -16.98
CA SER A 397 -1.20 -18.65 -17.61
C SER A 397 -0.41 -17.89 -18.71
N PRO A 398 -1.06 -17.18 -19.66
CA PRO A 398 -0.36 -16.31 -20.59
C PRO A 398 0.53 -15.25 -19.90
N ALA A 399 0.02 -14.60 -18.85
CA ALA A 399 0.76 -13.57 -18.12
C ALA A 399 1.99 -14.16 -17.39
N GLN A 400 1.86 -15.32 -16.75
CA GLN A 400 2.99 -16.03 -16.15
C GLN A 400 4.06 -16.34 -17.20
N ARG A 401 3.70 -16.92 -18.35
CA ARG A 401 4.67 -17.23 -19.41
C ARG A 401 5.37 -15.98 -19.93
N ALA A 402 4.67 -14.86 -20.02
CA ALA A 402 5.29 -13.60 -20.42
C ALA A 402 6.40 -13.19 -19.41
N ILE A 403 6.11 -13.27 -18.11
CA ILE A 403 7.10 -13.02 -17.04
C ILE A 403 8.25 -14.04 -17.07
N ASP A 404 7.95 -15.32 -17.28
CA ASP A 404 8.96 -16.38 -17.38
C ASP A 404 9.95 -16.09 -18.54
N PHE A 405 9.45 -15.58 -19.68
CA PHE A 405 10.30 -15.17 -20.78
C PHE A 405 11.16 -13.94 -20.44
N ILE A 406 10.65 -12.96 -19.68
CA ILE A 406 11.46 -11.84 -19.18
C ILE A 406 12.63 -12.37 -18.35
N GLU A 407 12.37 -13.29 -17.43
CA GLU A 407 13.42 -13.92 -16.62
C GLU A 407 14.42 -14.67 -17.51
N GLU A 408 13.94 -15.51 -18.42
CA GLU A 408 14.79 -16.27 -19.34
C GLU A 408 15.62 -15.32 -20.20
N ALA A 409 15.10 -14.16 -20.59
CA ALA A 409 15.81 -13.19 -21.41
C ALA A 409 16.86 -12.37 -20.63
N GLN A 410 16.85 -12.37 -19.30
CA GLN A 410 17.72 -11.51 -18.49
C GLN A 410 19.20 -11.87 -18.66
N HIS A 411 20.05 -10.85 -18.86
CA HIS A 411 21.50 -11.00 -18.86
C HIS A 411 22.02 -11.33 -17.45
N GLU A 412 23.19 -11.96 -17.35
CA GLU A 412 23.79 -12.33 -16.06
C GLU A 412 24.05 -11.12 -15.15
N GLU A 413 24.27 -9.94 -15.71
CA GLU A 413 24.44 -8.69 -14.95
C GLU A 413 23.12 -8.08 -14.48
N GLY A 414 21.97 -8.54 -15.01
CA GLY A 414 20.64 -8.24 -14.47
C GLY A 414 19.76 -7.30 -15.29
N GLY A 415 20.27 -6.75 -16.40
CA GLY A 415 19.49 -5.93 -17.34
C GLY A 415 19.06 -6.68 -18.61
N TRP A 416 18.36 -5.95 -19.49
CA TRP A 416 17.90 -6.40 -20.80
C TRP A 416 18.26 -5.39 -21.88
N ARG A 417 18.40 -5.88 -23.11
CA ARG A 417 18.57 -5.06 -24.32
C ARG A 417 17.66 -5.57 -25.42
N TYR A 418 17.87 -5.16 -26.67
CA TYR A 418 17.00 -5.46 -27.80
C TYR A 418 16.81 -6.96 -28.05
N LYS A 419 17.81 -7.79 -27.73
CA LYS A 419 17.68 -9.26 -27.80
C LYS A 419 17.89 -9.91 -26.42
N PRO A 420 17.32 -11.11 -26.21
CA PRO A 420 17.57 -11.92 -25.02
C PRO A 420 19.07 -12.11 -24.77
N LYS A 421 19.46 -12.10 -23.50
CA LYS A 421 20.83 -12.32 -23.02
C LYS A 421 21.88 -11.30 -23.51
N GLU A 422 21.46 -10.14 -24.00
CA GLU A 422 22.39 -9.02 -24.26
C GLU A 422 22.61 -8.16 -23.00
N LYS A 423 23.82 -7.62 -22.85
CA LYS A 423 24.17 -6.68 -21.78
C LYS A 423 23.13 -5.56 -21.69
N GLY A 424 22.63 -5.29 -20.49
CA GLY A 424 21.48 -4.44 -20.26
C GLY A 424 21.62 -3.00 -20.76
N ASP A 425 20.50 -2.41 -21.13
CA ASP A 425 20.30 -1.01 -21.46
C ASP A 425 19.07 -0.52 -20.68
N LEU A 426 19.18 0.63 -20.00
CA LEU A 426 18.11 1.09 -19.12
C LEU A 426 16.82 1.41 -19.87
N SER A 427 16.90 1.88 -21.11
CA SER A 427 15.73 2.21 -21.93
C SER A 427 14.86 0.99 -22.23
N VAL A 428 15.49 -0.17 -22.47
CA VAL A 428 14.78 -1.44 -22.64
C VAL A 428 14.39 -2.00 -21.28
N SER A 429 15.36 -2.11 -20.36
CA SER A 429 15.18 -2.74 -19.05
C SER A 429 14.05 -2.13 -18.23
N GLY A 430 13.78 -0.82 -18.40
CA GLY A 430 12.67 -0.15 -17.73
C GLY A 430 11.32 -0.85 -17.94
N TRP A 431 11.01 -1.27 -19.17
CA TRP A 431 9.76 -1.94 -19.49
C TRP A 431 9.64 -3.32 -18.84
N MET A 432 10.75 -4.06 -18.75
CA MET A 432 10.79 -5.38 -18.10
C MET A 432 10.62 -5.21 -16.60
N ILE A 433 11.26 -4.20 -16.00
CA ILE A 433 11.11 -3.91 -14.58
C ILE A 433 9.67 -3.51 -14.26
N MET A 434 9.01 -2.74 -15.14
CA MET A 434 7.59 -2.42 -15.01
C MET A 434 6.70 -3.67 -15.10
N ALA A 435 6.92 -4.52 -16.10
CA ALA A 435 6.17 -5.77 -16.25
C ALA A 435 6.37 -6.71 -15.05
N LEU A 436 7.61 -6.85 -14.57
CA LEU A 436 7.94 -7.60 -13.36
C LEU A 436 7.23 -6.99 -12.14
N ALA A 437 7.39 -5.70 -11.87
CA ALA A 437 6.74 -5.07 -10.72
C ALA A 437 5.21 -5.25 -10.76
N SER A 438 4.59 -5.03 -11.92
CA SER A 438 3.16 -5.27 -12.15
C SER A 438 2.78 -6.75 -11.94
N GLY A 439 3.66 -7.69 -12.31
CA GLY A 439 3.47 -9.13 -12.12
C GLY A 439 3.43 -9.50 -10.64
N GLU A 440 4.40 -9.03 -9.87
CA GLU A 440 4.49 -9.26 -8.42
C GLU A 440 3.22 -8.72 -7.74
N MET A 441 2.86 -7.48 -8.07
CA MET A 441 1.65 -6.84 -7.57
C MET A 441 0.37 -7.56 -8.00
N SER A 442 0.37 -8.23 -9.16
CA SER A 442 -0.79 -8.99 -9.67
C SER A 442 -0.89 -10.40 -9.09
N GLY A 443 0.06 -10.84 -8.25
CA GLY A 443 0.13 -12.20 -7.72
C GLY A 443 0.70 -13.23 -8.71
N ILE A 444 1.57 -12.76 -9.62
CA ILE A 444 2.41 -13.59 -10.49
C ILE A 444 3.78 -13.72 -9.82
N PRO A 445 4.22 -14.93 -9.45
CA PRO A 445 5.51 -15.14 -8.81
C PRO A 445 6.66 -14.72 -9.72
N ILE A 446 7.68 -14.10 -9.11
CA ILE A 446 8.92 -13.67 -9.77
C ILE A 446 10.10 -14.27 -9.02
N PRO A 447 11.03 -14.93 -9.71
CA PRO A 447 12.18 -15.51 -9.03
C PRO A 447 13.09 -14.46 -8.37
N THR A 448 13.52 -14.76 -7.15
CA THR A 448 14.36 -13.87 -6.34
C THR A 448 15.68 -13.51 -7.03
N LYS A 449 16.22 -14.44 -7.85
CA LYS A 449 17.42 -14.22 -8.66
C LYS A 449 17.23 -13.06 -9.65
N THR A 450 16.10 -13.03 -10.34
CA THR A 450 15.75 -11.97 -11.31
C THR A 450 15.70 -10.62 -10.64
N ARG A 451 15.02 -10.55 -9.48
CA ARG A 451 14.92 -9.33 -8.65
C ARG A 451 16.29 -8.85 -8.14
N ALA A 452 17.15 -9.78 -7.71
CA ALA A 452 18.51 -9.46 -7.31
C ALA A 452 19.36 -8.96 -8.50
N GLY A 453 19.13 -9.49 -9.70
CA GLY A 453 19.70 -9.00 -10.96
C GLY A 453 19.34 -7.55 -11.22
N VAL A 454 18.05 -7.21 -11.17
CA VAL A 454 17.58 -5.83 -11.36
C VAL A 454 18.24 -4.86 -10.37
N ARG A 455 18.29 -5.22 -9.07
CA ARG A 455 18.94 -4.37 -8.05
C ARG A 455 20.42 -4.12 -8.33
N ARG A 456 21.14 -5.14 -8.83
CA ARG A 456 22.55 -5.00 -9.22
C ARG A 456 22.69 -4.10 -10.44
N PHE A 457 21.88 -4.33 -11.48
CA PHE A 457 21.87 -3.51 -12.69
C PHE A 457 21.60 -2.03 -12.38
N LEU A 458 20.55 -1.73 -11.60
CA LEU A 458 20.23 -0.35 -11.19
C LEU A 458 21.34 0.30 -10.37
N LYS A 459 22.07 -0.47 -9.56
CA LYS A 459 23.24 0.02 -8.82
C LYS A 459 24.40 0.34 -9.77
N GLU A 460 24.67 -0.52 -10.75
CA GLU A 460 25.75 -0.35 -11.72
C GLU A 460 25.58 0.91 -12.57
N ILE A 461 24.36 1.21 -13.01
CA ILE A 461 24.05 2.37 -13.84
C ILE A 461 23.78 3.66 -13.05
N SER A 462 23.82 3.59 -11.71
CA SER A 462 23.60 4.74 -10.84
C SER A 462 24.88 5.53 -10.58
N GLY A 463 24.72 6.82 -10.27
CA GLY A 463 25.77 7.73 -9.85
C GLY A 463 25.18 8.94 -9.13
N GLY A 464 25.87 10.08 -9.17
CA GLY A 464 25.51 11.23 -8.33
C GLY A 464 26.11 11.15 -6.93
N LYS A 465 25.85 12.17 -6.12
CA LYS A 465 26.37 12.27 -4.74
C LYS A 465 25.78 11.20 -3.84
N ASP A 466 24.49 10.92 -4.00
CA ASP A 466 23.72 10.03 -3.14
C ASP A 466 23.26 8.76 -3.89
N GLY A 467 23.70 8.56 -5.13
CA GLY A 467 23.29 7.41 -5.97
C GLY A 467 21.93 7.60 -6.65
N GLY A 468 21.48 8.85 -6.79
CA GLY A 468 20.19 9.24 -7.36
C GLY A 468 20.23 9.69 -8.82
N SER A 469 21.41 9.73 -9.45
CA SER A 469 21.52 9.94 -10.90
C SER A 469 21.58 8.59 -11.62
N TYR A 470 20.98 8.48 -12.81
CA TYR A 470 20.99 7.25 -13.61
C TYR A 470 21.37 7.53 -15.07
N GLY A 471 22.04 6.56 -15.69
CA GLY A 471 22.45 6.63 -17.08
C GLY A 471 22.40 5.28 -17.79
N TYR A 472 23.04 5.20 -18.95
CA TYR A 472 23.24 3.93 -19.65
C TYR A 472 24.41 3.16 -19.01
N THR A 473 24.54 1.89 -19.37
CA THR A 473 25.59 0.98 -18.88
C THR A 473 27.00 1.45 -19.24
N ASP A 474 27.17 2.17 -20.35
CA ASP A 474 28.45 2.77 -20.77
C ASP A 474 28.69 4.17 -20.16
N SER A 475 27.68 4.73 -19.51
CA SER A 475 27.69 6.07 -18.92
C SER A 475 26.89 6.13 -17.59
N PRO A 476 27.26 5.34 -16.56
CA PRO A 476 26.55 5.32 -15.28
C PRO A 476 26.38 6.70 -14.65
N GLY A 477 25.19 6.96 -14.10
CA GLY A 477 24.84 8.24 -13.48
C GLY A 477 24.82 9.43 -14.43
N GLY A 478 24.68 9.18 -15.75
CA GLY A 478 24.91 10.09 -16.89
C GLY A 478 24.70 11.61 -16.69
N GLY A 479 25.54 12.40 -17.37
CA GLY A 479 25.65 13.87 -17.26
C GLY A 479 24.56 14.71 -17.96
N LYS A 480 24.87 15.99 -18.26
CA LYS A 480 23.92 16.93 -18.92
C LYS A 480 23.35 16.31 -20.21
N GLY A 481 22.04 16.09 -20.24
CA GLY A 481 21.31 15.63 -21.43
C GLY A 481 20.61 14.26 -21.33
N SER A 482 20.72 13.53 -20.21
CA SER A 482 20.08 12.21 -20.04
C SER A 482 18.82 12.25 -19.15
N ASN A 483 17.88 13.15 -19.47
CA ASN A 483 16.65 13.34 -18.69
C ASN A 483 15.80 12.06 -18.67
N ALA A 484 15.65 11.39 -19.81
CA ALA A 484 14.91 10.15 -19.93
C ALA A 484 15.49 9.03 -19.04
N MET A 485 16.79 8.77 -19.09
CA MET A 485 17.39 7.69 -18.30
C MET A 485 17.35 7.97 -16.80
N ASN A 486 17.52 9.23 -16.40
CA ASN A 486 17.31 9.63 -15.01
C ASN A 486 15.89 9.32 -14.55
N ALA A 487 14.88 9.68 -15.34
CA ALA A 487 13.49 9.38 -15.02
C ALA A 487 13.19 7.87 -14.98
N VAL A 488 13.67 7.11 -15.97
CA VAL A 488 13.50 5.64 -16.03
C VAL A 488 14.15 4.97 -14.82
N GLY A 489 15.41 5.32 -14.52
CA GLY A 489 16.15 4.74 -13.40
C GLY A 489 15.56 5.10 -12.05
N PHE A 490 15.08 6.34 -11.89
CA PHE A 490 14.39 6.76 -10.69
C PHE A 490 13.09 5.96 -10.47
N PHE A 491 12.24 5.89 -11.50
CA PHE A 491 11.00 5.13 -11.43
C PHE A 491 11.25 3.64 -11.19
N CYS A 492 12.22 3.04 -11.88
CA CYS A 492 12.60 1.65 -11.66
C CYS A 492 13.12 1.42 -10.23
N SER A 493 13.86 2.36 -9.65
CA SER A 493 14.30 2.27 -8.27
C SER A 493 13.11 2.29 -7.29
N GLN A 494 12.08 3.11 -7.57
CA GLN A 494 10.84 3.14 -6.79
C GLN A 494 10.10 1.80 -6.88
N LEU A 495 9.91 1.26 -8.09
CA LEU A 495 9.30 -0.06 -8.32
C LEU A 495 10.03 -1.19 -7.59
N MET A 496 11.34 -1.06 -7.39
CA MET A 496 12.16 -2.07 -6.70
C MET A 496 12.15 -1.94 -5.17
N GLY A 497 11.37 -0.99 -4.63
CA GLY A 497 11.17 -0.77 -3.20
C GLY A 497 12.20 0.18 -2.56
N ALA A 498 12.86 1.04 -3.35
CA ALA A 498 13.69 2.08 -2.75
C ALA A 498 12.82 3.12 -2.04
N SER A 499 13.12 3.40 -0.77
CA SER A 499 12.38 4.40 0.01
C SER A 499 12.39 5.77 -0.69
N SER A 500 11.20 6.38 -0.77
CA SER A 500 11.00 7.75 -1.24
C SER A 500 11.67 8.79 -0.33
N ASN A 501 12.02 8.41 0.91
CA ASN A 501 12.70 9.25 1.91
C ASN A 501 14.23 9.09 1.90
N ALA A 502 14.78 8.22 1.05
CA ALA A 502 16.22 8.06 0.95
C ALA A 502 16.89 9.29 0.30
N ALA A 503 18.12 9.63 0.70
CA ALA A 503 18.91 10.71 0.10
C ALA A 503 18.97 10.60 -1.43
N ARG A 504 19.10 9.38 -1.95
CA ARG A 504 19.07 9.10 -3.40
C ARG A 504 17.77 9.54 -4.08
N ALA A 505 16.62 9.35 -3.43
CA ALA A 505 15.32 9.70 -4.00
C ALA A 505 15.15 11.21 -4.05
N PHE A 506 15.65 11.93 -3.05
CA PHE A 506 15.73 13.40 -3.09
C PHE A 506 16.65 13.89 -4.21
N GLU A 507 17.83 13.31 -4.38
CA GLU A 507 18.72 13.64 -5.49
C GLU A 507 18.03 13.41 -6.85
N SER A 508 17.38 12.26 -7.05
CA SER A 508 16.60 11.98 -8.26
C SER A 508 15.47 12.98 -8.49
N SER A 509 14.69 13.32 -7.45
CA SER A 509 13.62 14.30 -7.54
C SER A 509 14.13 15.70 -7.88
N MET A 510 15.30 16.10 -7.38
CA MET A 510 15.91 17.39 -7.70
C MET A 510 16.38 17.44 -9.16
N ILE A 511 16.95 16.35 -9.67
CA ILE A 511 17.30 16.23 -11.09
C ILE A 511 16.04 16.40 -11.95
N LEU A 512 14.96 15.70 -11.60
CA LEU A 512 13.69 15.76 -12.33
C LEU A 512 13.04 17.15 -12.28
N ASP A 513 12.98 17.79 -11.11
CA ASP A 513 12.40 19.14 -10.97
C ASP A 513 13.20 20.21 -11.72
N LYS A 514 14.54 20.08 -11.73
CA LYS A 514 15.43 20.97 -12.48
C LYS A 514 15.23 20.83 -13.99
N SER A 515 15.05 19.61 -14.48
CA SER A 515 14.80 19.35 -15.90
C SER A 515 13.39 19.75 -16.32
N GLY A 516 12.40 19.53 -15.44
CA GLY A 516 10.99 19.86 -15.67
C GLY A 516 10.34 19.06 -16.80
N PHE A 517 9.03 19.27 -16.98
CA PHE A 517 8.28 18.63 -18.07
C PHE A 517 8.69 19.20 -19.44
N ASP A 518 8.88 18.30 -20.41
CA ASP A 518 9.22 18.60 -21.80
C ASP A 518 8.24 17.91 -22.76
N LEU A 519 7.48 18.72 -23.51
CA LEU A 519 6.51 18.25 -24.50
C LEU A 519 7.20 17.64 -25.74
N GLY A 520 8.45 18.02 -26.02
CA GLY A 520 9.21 17.59 -27.19
C GLY A 520 9.86 16.21 -27.04
N ASP A 521 9.80 15.60 -25.86
CA ASP A 521 10.32 14.27 -25.61
C ASP A 521 9.28 13.44 -24.85
N ILE A 522 8.36 12.81 -25.60
CA ILE A 522 7.28 12.00 -25.02
C ILE A 522 7.80 10.81 -24.19
N TYR A 523 8.97 10.28 -24.55
CA TYR A 523 9.56 9.15 -23.84
C TYR A 523 10.03 9.58 -22.45
N TYR A 524 10.74 10.71 -22.36
CA TYR A 524 11.06 11.35 -21.09
C TYR A 524 9.79 11.79 -20.35
N ALA A 525 8.82 12.39 -21.03
CA ALA A 525 7.57 12.85 -20.42
C ALA A 525 6.82 11.70 -19.75
N TYR A 526 6.78 10.51 -20.35
CA TYR A 526 6.15 9.33 -19.78
C TYR A 526 6.83 8.90 -18.47
N TYR A 527 8.12 8.58 -18.51
CA TYR A 527 8.84 8.14 -17.32
C TYR A 527 8.96 9.24 -16.26
N GLY A 528 9.10 10.50 -16.67
CA GLY A 528 9.13 11.65 -15.79
C GLY A 528 7.81 11.84 -15.05
N THR A 529 6.69 11.63 -15.74
CA THR A 529 5.36 11.65 -15.13
C THR A 529 5.23 10.55 -14.07
N LEU A 530 5.62 9.32 -14.41
CA LEU A 530 5.56 8.19 -13.48
C LEU A 530 6.47 8.41 -12.26
N ALA A 531 7.72 8.82 -12.48
CA ALA A 531 8.69 9.07 -11.41
C ALA A 531 8.25 10.23 -10.49
N ALA A 532 7.79 11.34 -11.08
CA ALA A 532 7.30 12.49 -10.33
C ALA A 532 6.07 12.11 -9.52
N TYR A 533 5.11 11.41 -10.13
CA TYR A 533 3.92 10.93 -9.44
C TYR A 533 4.29 10.00 -8.27
N GLN A 534 5.14 8.99 -8.49
CA GLN A 534 5.55 8.09 -7.42
C GLN A 534 6.30 8.79 -6.28
N HIS A 535 7.01 9.89 -6.56
CA HIS A 535 7.71 10.64 -5.51
C HIS A 535 6.82 11.67 -4.78
N GLN A 536 5.71 12.07 -5.39
CA GLN A 536 4.77 13.08 -4.88
C GLN A 536 5.44 14.44 -4.56
N GLY A 537 4.73 15.30 -3.84
CA GLY A 537 5.25 16.59 -3.35
C GLY A 537 5.33 17.71 -4.39
N PRO A 538 6.16 18.74 -4.14
CA PRO A 538 6.20 19.95 -4.99
C PRO A 538 6.59 19.69 -6.44
N ALA A 539 7.52 18.76 -6.68
CA ALA A 539 7.96 18.37 -8.01
C ALA A 539 6.78 17.81 -8.83
N TRP A 540 5.98 16.93 -8.23
CA TRP A 540 4.77 16.39 -8.86
C TRP A 540 3.73 17.47 -9.16
N ARG A 541 3.41 18.34 -8.20
CA ARG A 541 2.41 19.41 -8.40
C ARG A 541 2.75 20.32 -9.57
N LYS A 542 4.01 20.74 -9.65
CA LYS A 542 4.53 21.56 -10.76
C LYS A 542 4.52 20.80 -12.09
N TRP A 543 4.89 19.51 -12.07
CA TRP A 543 4.88 18.65 -13.24
C TRP A 543 3.47 18.47 -13.80
N LEU A 544 2.51 18.08 -12.96
CA LEU A 544 1.13 17.77 -13.32
C LEU A 544 0.45 18.95 -14.02
N GLY A 545 0.53 20.16 -13.44
CA GLY A 545 -0.09 21.35 -14.02
C GLY A 545 0.46 21.67 -15.41
N LYS A 546 1.80 21.69 -15.56
CA LYS A 546 2.45 21.97 -16.85
C LYS A 546 2.16 20.89 -17.89
N MET A 547 2.16 19.63 -17.47
CA MET A 547 1.90 18.47 -18.33
C MET A 547 0.48 18.52 -18.91
N GLN A 548 -0.55 18.64 -18.05
CA GLN A 548 -1.94 18.67 -18.48
C GLN A 548 -2.23 19.85 -19.40
N GLU A 549 -1.78 21.07 -19.03
CA GLU A 549 -1.95 22.26 -19.86
C GLU A 549 -1.32 22.06 -21.26
N SER A 550 -0.09 21.53 -21.30
CA SER A 550 0.65 21.33 -22.54
C SER A 550 -0.01 20.28 -23.45
N PHE A 551 -0.44 19.15 -22.90
CA PHE A 551 -1.09 18.10 -23.67
C PHE A 551 -2.48 18.50 -24.16
N VAL A 552 -3.31 19.12 -23.31
CA VAL A 552 -4.64 19.60 -23.72
C VAL A 552 -4.51 20.60 -24.86
N LYS A 553 -3.56 21.54 -24.79
CA LYS A 553 -3.30 22.52 -25.85
C LYS A 553 -2.79 21.89 -27.16
N ALA A 554 -2.05 20.79 -27.06
CA ALA A 554 -1.45 20.10 -28.20
C ALA A 554 -2.37 19.05 -28.85
N GLN A 555 -3.54 18.76 -28.26
CA GLN A 555 -4.45 17.73 -28.78
C GLN A 555 -5.07 18.15 -30.11
N GLU A 556 -5.05 17.24 -31.08
CA GLU A 556 -5.69 17.43 -32.38
C GLU A 556 -7.22 17.27 -32.29
N THR A 557 -7.95 17.73 -33.32
CA THR A 557 -9.42 17.69 -33.34
C THR A 557 -10.00 16.28 -33.33
N ASP A 558 -9.25 15.31 -33.86
CA ASP A 558 -9.59 13.88 -33.85
C ASP A 558 -9.30 13.19 -32.50
N GLY A 559 -8.70 13.91 -31.53
CA GLY A 559 -8.39 13.40 -30.19
C GLY A 559 -6.97 12.90 -29.99
N SER A 560 -6.15 12.90 -31.04
CA SER A 560 -4.80 12.35 -31.04
C SER A 560 -3.71 13.39 -30.73
N TRP A 561 -2.44 12.94 -30.70
CA TRP A 561 -1.26 13.80 -30.64
C TRP A 561 -0.19 13.43 -31.66
N THR A 562 0.38 14.46 -32.31
CA THR A 562 1.58 14.37 -33.15
C THR A 562 2.66 15.34 -32.64
N LEU A 563 3.31 14.97 -31.55
CA LEU A 563 4.43 15.70 -30.93
C LEU A 563 5.72 15.49 -31.71
N LYS A 564 6.50 16.56 -31.88
CA LYS A 564 7.82 16.51 -32.52
C LYS A 564 8.89 16.20 -31.48
N GLY A 565 9.68 15.17 -31.72
CA GLY A 565 10.72 14.71 -30.80
C GLY A 565 11.62 13.62 -31.39
N PRO A 566 12.61 13.14 -30.61
CA PRO A 566 13.56 12.12 -31.06
C PRO A 566 12.93 10.79 -31.50
N HIS A 567 11.75 10.47 -30.96
CA HIS A 567 11.06 9.18 -31.15
C HIS A 567 9.81 9.25 -32.04
N THR A 568 9.48 10.42 -32.60
CA THR A 568 8.21 10.64 -33.34
C THR A 568 8.02 9.65 -34.48
N ASN A 569 9.05 9.46 -35.32
CA ASN A 569 8.95 8.60 -36.50
C ASN A 569 8.88 7.12 -36.15
N GLN A 570 9.45 6.72 -35.02
CA GLN A 570 9.45 5.33 -34.57
C GLN A 570 8.11 4.95 -33.96
N MET A 571 7.53 5.83 -33.14
CA MET A 571 6.26 5.58 -32.43
C MET A 571 5.04 5.73 -33.33
N GLY A 572 5.05 6.71 -34.25
CA GLY A 572 3.86 7.07 -35.00
C GLY A 572 2.76 7.67 -34.11
N LYS A 573 1.66 8.06 -34.74
CA LYS A 573 0.55 8.77 -34.09
C LYS A 573 -0.23 7.91 -33.10
N GLY A 574 -0.32 6.60 -33.35
CA GLY A 574 -1.03 5.65 -32.48
C GLY A 574 -0.36 5.49 -31.12
N ILE A 575 0.91 5.07 -31.10
CA ILE A 575 1.67 4.92 -29.85
C ILE A 575 1.82 6.25 -29.12
N MET A 576 2.06 7.33 -29.87
CA MET A 576 2.18 8.66 -29.27
C MET A 576 0.91 9.08 -28.55
N THR A 577 -0.25 8.87 -29.17
CA THR A 577 -1.54 9.14 -28.53
C THR A 577 -1.70 8.31 -27.28
N ALA A 578 -1.44 7.00 -27.35
CA ALA A 578 -1.53 6.12 -26.19
C ALA A 578 -0.60 6.56 -25.04
N LEU A 579 0.68 6.87 -25.32
CA LEU A 579 1.63 7.35 -24.30
C LEU A 579 1.19 8.66 -23.65
N VAL A 580 0.68 9.62 -24.43
CA VAL A 580 0.13 10.87 -23.88
C VAL A 580 -1.08 10.57 -22.99
N THR A 581 -1.98 9.68 -23.42
CA THR A 581 -3.10 9.23 -22.60
C THR A 581 -2.62 8.63 -21.28
N LEU A 582 -1.61 7.76 -21.30
CA LEU A 582 -1.04 7.18 -20.09
C LEU A 582 -0.44 8.21 -19.13
N CYS A 583 0.20 9.27 -19.66
CA CYS A 583 0.66 10.39 -18.83
C CYS A 583 -0.53 11.11 -18.15
N MET A 584 -1.59 11.37 -18.90
CA MET A 584 -2.78 12.04 -18.41
C MET A 584 -3.51 11.20 -17.36
N GLU A 585 -3.46 9.88 -17.43
CA GLU A 585 -4.08 8.94 -16.49
C GLU A 585 -3.24 8.68 -15.22
N ALA A 586 -1.95 9.01 -15.22
CA ALA A 586 -0.99 8.59 -14.18
C ALA A 586 -1.44 8.92 -12.75
N HIS A 587 -2.16 10.03 -12.57
CA HIS A 587 -2.56 10.57 -11.27
C HIS A 587 -3.66 9.76 -10.54
N TYR A 588 -4.37 8.90 -11.26
CA TYR A 588 -5.35 7.96 -10.71
C TYR A 588 -5.10 6.51 -11.09
N ARG A 589 -4.19 6.25 -12.05
CA ARG A 589 -3.94 4.91 -12.59
C ARG A 589 -3.17 3.99 -11.63
N TYR A 590 -2.23 4.54 -10.89
CA TYR A 590 -1.39 3.80 -9.94
C TYR A 590 -1.53 4.40 -8.57
N THR A 591 -1.48 3.59 -7.52
CA THR A 591 -1.23 4.11 -6.18
C THR A 591 0.27 4.40 -6.04
N PRO A 592 0.66 5.53 -5.39
CA PRO A 592 2.07 5.77 -5.14
C PRO A 592 2.71 4.66 -4.26
N LEU A 593 4.03 4.53 -4.30
CA LEU A 593 4.79 3.38 -3.76
C LEU A 593 5.67 3.69 -2.56
#